data_AF-A0A819MDA1-F1
#
_entry.id   AF-A0A819MDA1-F1
#
_cell.length_a   1.000
_cell.length_b   1.000
_cell.length_c   1.000
_cell.angle_alpha   90.00
_cell.angle_beta   90.00
_cell.angle_gamma   90.00
#
_symmetry.space_group_name_H-M   'P 1'
#
loop_
_entity.id
_entity.type
_entity.pdbx_description
1 polymer ?
#
loop_
_entity_poly.entity_id
_entity_poly.type
_entity_poly.pdbx_seq_one_letter_code
_entity_poly.pdbx_strand_id
1 'polypeptide(L)'
;MLGADCCFCQWGADARTFVSTDPLGNWTYIDQLNYCADGKAPPDHVSGMTVNPCSINDPYGTNFTVPAQQFNVATLPISSEEILYMYYGERFRSSKDGIKGHDFQAWIPIEFTENDSPKPMKFYDNFTINIQEVYSTESF
;
A
#
# COMPACT_ATOMS: atom_id res chain seq x y z
N MET A 1 -9.54 0.18 -0.76
CA MET A 1 -8.52 1.24 -0.73
C MET A 1 -8.47 1.89 -2.10
N LEU A 2 -8.33 3.21 -2.17
CA LEU A 2 -8.32 3.97 -3.42
C LEU A 2 -7.20 5.01 -3.37
N GLY A 3 -6.46 5.18 -4.47
CA GLY A 3 -5.36 6.14 -4.59
C GLY A 3 -5.49 6.96 -5.85
N ALA A 4 -4.76 8.06 -5.95
CA ALA A 4 -4.57 8.78 -7.20
C ALA A 4 -3.73 7.93 -8.16
N ASP A 5 -4.14 7.91 -9.41
CA ASP A 5 -3.36 7.23 -10.43
C ASP A 5 -2.22 8.11 -10.93
N CYS A 6 -1.03 7.52 -10.96
CA CYS A 6 0.14 8.10 -11.60
C CYS A 6 0.56 7.17 -12.75
N CYS A 7 0.70 7.70 -13.96
CA CYS A 7 1.06 6.86 -15.12
C CYS A 7 2.57 6.60 -15.11
N PHE A 8 2.97 5.46 -14.56
CA PHE A 8 4.36 4.99 -14.51
C PHE A 8 5.29 5.92 -13.72
N CYS A 9 4.84 6.50 -12.62
CA CYS A 9 5.68 7.40 -11.83
C CYS A 9 6.46 6.66 -10.75
N GLN A 10 7.71 7.08 -10.55
CA GLN A 10 8.65 6.42 -9.64
C GLN A 10 8.31 6.64 -8.16
N TRP A 11 7.54 7.68 -7.83
CA TRP A 11 7.08 7.96 -6.47
C TRP A 11 5.98 7.04 -5.96
N GLY A 12 5.23 6.36 -6.82
CA GLY A 12 4.05 5.60 -6.40
C GLY A 12 2.80 6.46 -6.25
N ALA A 13 1.97 6.20 -5.24
CA ALA A 13 0.74 6.96 -5.02
C ALA A 13 0.30 6.96 -3.56
N ASP A 14 -0.67 7.81 -3.25
CA ASP A 14 -1.42 7.73 -2.00
C ASP A 14 -2.23 6.44 -1.96
N ALA A 15 -2.63 6.03 -0.76
CA ALA A 15 -3.60 4.96 -0.56
C ALA A 15 -4.56 5.43 0.52
N ARG A 16 -5.85 5.54 0.20
CA ARG A 16 -6.90 5.98 1.12
C ARG A 16 -7.80 4.81 1.50
N THR A 17 -8.25 4.81 2.75
CA THR A 17 -9.13 3.78 3.27
C THR A 17 -10.54 4.31 3.39
N PHE A 18 -11.48 3.52 2.88
CA PHE A 18 -12.91 3.75 2.98
C PHE A 18 -13.56 2.48 3.52
N VAL A 19 -14.61 2.65 4.32
CA VAL A 19 -15.39 1.53 4.90
C VAL A 19 -16.86 1.65 4.51
N SER A 20 -17.50 0.50 4.27
CA SER A 20 -18.94 0.38 4.11
C SER A 20 -19.41 -1.00 4.53
N THR A 21 -20.66 -1.11 4.97
CA THR A 21 -21.39 -2.38 5.12
C THR A 21 -22.20 -2.75 3.88
N ASP A 22 -22.27 -1.86 2.89
CA ASP A 22 -22.91 -2.07 1.59
C ASP A 22 -21.87 -1.83 0.48
N PRO A 23 -21.47 -2.86 -0.29
CA PRO A 23 -20.47 -2.68 -1.34
C PRO A 23 -20.89 -1.68 -2.43
N LEU A 24 -22.19 -1.41 -2.60
CA LEU A 24 -22.71 -0.52 -3.63
C LEU A 24 -22.83 0.95 -3.18
N GLY A 25 -22.59 1.29 -1.92
CA GLY A 25 -22.82 2.65 -1.44
C GLY A 25 -22.37 2.91 -0.01
N ASN A 26 -22.68 4.11 0.51
CA ASN A 26 -22.40 4.51 1.90
C ASN A 26 -20.93 4.39 2.34
N TRP A 27 -20.00 4.47 1.39
CA TRP A 27 -18.58 4.48 1.66
C TRP A 27 -18.17 5.74 2.42
N THR A 28 -17.60 5.54 3.61
CA THR A 28 -17.09 6.62 4.46
C THR A 28 -15.56 6.59 4.43
N TYR A 29 -14.94 7.73 4.13
CA TYR A 29 -13.49 7.89 4.28
C TYR A 29 -13.12 7.79 5.76
N ILE A 30 -12.15 6.94 6.09
CA ILE A 30 -11.72 6.76 7.48
C ILE A 30 -10.30 7.24 7.74
N ASP A 31 -9.36 7.04 6.79
CA ASP A 31 -7.98 7.50 6.97
C ASP A 31 -7.14 7.43 5.69
N GLN A 32 -5.99 8.10 5.74
CA GLN A 32 -4.90 7.98 4.79
C GLN A 32 -4.00 6.82 5.21
N LEU A 33 -3.66 5.93 4.29
CA LEU A 33 -2.80 4.78 4.55
C LEU A 33 -1.35 5.04 4.14
N ASN A 34 -1.11 5.69 2.99
CA ASN A 34 0.24 5.98 2.51
C ASN A 34 0.52 7.49 2.50
N TYR A 35 1.30 7.97 3.47
CA TYR A 35 1.63 9.39 3.58
C TYR A 35 2.83 9.77 2.72
N CYS A 36 3.09 11.07 2.59
CA CYS A 36 4.40 11.54 2.17
C CYS A 36 5.46 11.17 3.21
N ALA A 37 6.71 11.01 2.79
CA ALA A 37 7.84 10.64 3.64
C ALA A 37 8.15 11.68 4.73
N ASP A 38 7.66 12.91 4.59
CA ASP A 38 7.70 13.96 5.61
C ASP A 38 6.54 13.87 6.63
N GLY A 39 5.70 12.83 6.53
CA GLY A 39 4.56 12.57 7.40
C GLY A 39 3.28 13.31 7.03
N LYS A 40 3.26 14.11 5.97
CA LYS A 40 2.05 14.85 5.56
C LYS A 40 1.14 14.00 4.68
N ALA A 41 -0.16 14.24 4.80
CA ALA A 41 -1.12 13.70 3.85
C ALA A 41 -0.87 14.32 2.47
N PRO A 42 -0.86 13.52 1.39
CA PRO A 42 -0.81 14.04 0.03
C PRO A 42 -2.04 14.89 -0.32
N PRO A 43 -1.91 15.77 -1.33
CA PRO A 43 -2.97 16.30 -2.16
C PRO A 43 -4.32 15.56 -2.21
N ASP A 44 -5.46 16.13 -1.79
CA ASP A 44 -6.76 15.53 -2.18
C ASP A 44 -6.94 15.49 -3.71
N HIS A 45 -6.30 16.43 -4.40
CA HIS A 45 -6.27 16.54 -5.84
C HIS A 45 -4.86 16.94 -6.32
N VAL A 46 -4.37 16.25 -7.35
CA VAL A 46 -3.11 16.56 -8.03
C VAL A 46 -3.43 17.00 -9.45
N SER A 47 -2.98 18.20 -9.85
CA SER A 47 -3.26 18.75 -11.18
C SER A 47 -2.35 18.16 -12.27
N GLY A 48 -2.36 16.83 -12.41
CA GLY A 48 -1.63 16.12 -13.44
C GLY A 48 -1.04 14.79 -12.97
N MET A 49 -1.15 13.76 -13.81
CA MET A 49 -0.71 12.39 -13.51
C MET A 49 0.82 12.24 -13.40
N THR A 50 1.59 13.29 -13.73
CA THR A 50 3.06 13.31 -13.73
C THR A 50 3.65 14.23 -12.66
N VAL A 51 2.82 14.72 -11.73
CA VAL A 51 3.28 15.58 -10.63
C VAL A 51 3.43 14.74 -9.37
N ASN A 52 4.55 14.88 -8.69
CA ASN A 52 4.75 14.29 -7.37
C ASN A 52 3.97 15.11 -6.34
N PRO A 53 2.86 14.60 -5.76
CA PRO A 53 2.15 15.36 -4.74
C PRO A 53 2.98 15.57 -3.47
N CYS A 54 3.95 14.71 -3.21
CA CYS A 54 4.83 14.76 -2.04
C CYS A 54 6.11 15.55 -2.28
N SER A 55 6.38 15.99 -3.52
CA SER A 55 7.53 16.85 -3.85
C SER A 55 7.32 17.55 -5.19
N ILE A 56 6.54 18.63 -5.21
CA ILE A 56 6.12 19.31 -6.46
C ILE A 56 7.27 19.73 -7.39
N ASN A 57 8.47 19.96 -6.82
CA ASN A 57 9.66 20.35 -7.56
C ASN A 57 10.56 19.16 -7.95
N ASP A 58 10.22 17.94 -7.55
CA ASP A 58 10.96 16.72 -7.87
C ASP A 58 10.03 15.68 -8.54
N PRO A 59 9.89 15.79 -9.88
CA PRO A 59 9.07 14.90 -10.70
C PRO A 59 9.68 13.48 -10.87
N TYR A 60 10.74 13.10 -10.13
CA TYR A 60 11.26 11.73 -10.12
C TYR A 60 11.58 11.17 -8.73
N GLY A 61 11.51 11.98 -7.67
CA GLY A 61 11.80 11.56 -6.29
C GLY A 61 10.80 10.54 -5.73
N THR A 62 11.22 9.73 -4.76
CA THR A 62 10.40 8.68 -4.12
C THR A 62 9.81 9.17 -2.80
N ASN A 63 9.03 10.25 -2.83
CA ASN A 63 8.64 11.00 -1.63
C ASN A 63 7.38 10.49 -0.92
N PHE A 64 6.78 9.39 -1.35
CA PHE A 64 5.82 8.65 -0.53
C PHE A 64 6.56 7.77 0.49
N THR A 65 5.97 7.56 1.66
CA THR A 65 6.50 6.65 2.67
C THR A 65 6.72 5.26 2.07
N VAL A 66 5.71 4.71 1.41
CA VAL A 66 5.86 3.53 0.56
C VAL A 66 5.86 4.01 -0.90
N PRO A 67 7.02 4.04 -1.59
CA PRO A 67 7.11 4.57 -2.94
C PRO A 67 6.67 3.53 -3.98
N ALA A 68 5.39 3.20 -3.94
CA ALA A 68 4.71 2.26 -4.83
C ALA A 68 3.27 2.72 -5.11
N GLN A 69 2.75 2.38 -6.28
CA GLN A 69 1.33 2.53 -6.57
C GLN A 69 0.59 1.28 -6.10
N GLN A 70 -0.53 1.46 -5.41
CA GLN A 70 -1.33 0.35 -4.91
C GLN A 70 -1.75 -0.57 -6.06
N PHE A 71 -1.56 -1.88 -5.87
CA PHE A 71 -2.11 -2.90 -6.76
C PHE A 71 -3.21 -3.70 -6.07
N ASN A 72 -2.93 -4.26 -4.88
CA ASN A 72 -3.91 -5.05 -4.12
C ASN A 72 -3.58 -5.12 -2.62
N VAL A 73 -4.47 -5.75 -1.84
CA VAL A 73 -4.22 -6.25 -0.49
C VAL A 73 -4.39 -7.77 -0.51
N ALA A 74 -3.34 -8.49 -0.09
CA ALA A 74 -3.41 -9.94 0.08
C ALA A 74 -3.78 -10.29 1.53
N THR A 75 -4.58 -11.34 1.68
CA THR A 75 -4.97 -11.89 2.98
C THR A 75 -4.17 -13.17 3.22
N LEU A 76 -3.36 -13.21 4.28
CA LEU A 76 -2.49 -14.33 4.63
C LEU A 76 -2.90 -14.90 5.99
N PRO A 77 -3.51 -16.10 6.04
CA PRO A 77 -3.65 -16.83 7.30
C PRO A 77 -2.25 -17.23 7.78
N ILE A 78 -1.81 -16.68 8.92
CA ILE A 78 -0.48 -16.97 9.49
C ILE A 78 -0.55 -17.93 10.68
N SER A 79 -1.75 -18.16 11.22
CA SER A 79 -2.07 -19.24 12.17
C SER A 79 -3.54 -19.61 12.06
N SER A 80 -4.04 -20.49 12.93
CA SER A 80 -5.48 -20.82 13.01
C SER A 80 -6.36 -19.65 13.50
N GLU A 81 -5.76 -18.65 14.14
CA GLU A 81 -6.49 -17.54 14.79
C GLU A 81 -6.11 -16.17 14.22
N GLU A 82 -5.03 -16.09 13.44
CA GLU A 82 -4.45 -14.82 13.00
C GLU A 82 -4.35 -14.71 11.48
N ILE A 83 -4.87 -13.58 10.98
CA ILE A 83 -4.80 -13.19 9.58
C ILE A 83 -3.96 -11.92 9.46
N LEU A 84 -2.94 -11.98 8.61
CA LEU A 84 -2.16 -10.83 8.20
C LEU A 84 -2.71 -10.25 6.89
N TYR A 85 -2.93 -8.94 6.87
CA TYR A 85 -3.24 -8.22 5.64
C TYR A 85 -1.96 -7.57 5.09
N MET A 86 -1.67 -7.79 3.81
CA MET A 86 -0.45 -7.33 3.16
C MET A 86 -0.79 -6.39 2.03
N TYR A 87 -0.40 -5.12 2.15
CA TYR A 87 -0.40 -4.21 1.02
C TYR A 87 0.62 -4.69 -0.02
N TYR A 88 0.22 -4.70 -1.28
CA TYR A 88 1.09 -4.97 -2.42
C TYR A 88 0.95 -3.85 -3.45
N GLY A 89 2.08 -3.25 -3.81
CA GLY A 89 2.16 -2.18 -4.80
C GLY A 89 3.34 -2.31 -5.76
N GLU A 90 3.20 -1.70 -6.92
CA GLU A 90 4.18 -1.69 -8.00
C GLU A 90 5.08 -0.45 -7.91
N ARG A 91 6.41 -0.64 -8.01
CA ARG A 91 7.38 0.47 -8.05
C ARG A 91 7.73 0.77 -9.50
N PHE A 92 6.82 1.43 -10.20
CA PHE A 92 7.00 1.75 -11.61
C PHE A 92 8.31 2.51 -11.89
N ARG A 93 8.99 2.15 -12.99
CA ARG A 93 10.27 2.75 -13.42
C ARG A 93 11.39 2.66 -12.39
N SER A 94 11.33 1.68 -11.49
CA SER A 94 12.43 1.42 -10.55
C SER A 94 13.57 0.62 -11.18
N SER A 95 13.30 -0.04 -12.31
CA SER A 95 14.31 -0.74 -13.10
C SER A 95 15.35 0.24 -13.67
N LYS A 96 16.64 -0.08 -13.49
CA LYS A 96 17.75 0.74 -14.02
C LYS A 96 17.85 0.69 -15.55
N ASP A 97 17.41 -0.40 -16.16
CA ASP A 97 17.41 -0.63 -17.59
C ASP A 97 16.11 -0.19 -18.28
N GLY A 98 15.12 0.29 -17.51
CA GLY A 98 13.82 0.73 -18.01
C GLY A 98 12.90 -0.41 -18.48
N ILE A 99 13.26 -1.68 -18.25
CA ILE A 99 12.42 -2.83 -18.60
C ILE A 99 11.36 -3.02 -17.51
N LYS A 100 10.08 -2.91 -17.89
CA LYS A 100 8.95 -3.03 -16.96
C LYS A 100 8.97 -4.32 -16.12
N GLY A 101 9.38 -5.44 -16.71
CA GLY A 101 9.46 -6.72 -16.00
C GLY A 101 10.54 -6.78 -14.90
N HIS A 102 11.43 -5.80 -14.84
CA HIS A 102 12.45 -5.67 -13.80
C HIS A 102 12.09 -4.58 -12.77
N ASP A 103 10.91 -3.97 -12.88
CA ASP A 103 10.44 -3.06 -11.85
C ASP A 103 10.23 -3.83 -10.54
N PHE A 104 10.66 -3.21 -9.45
CA PHE A 104 10.46 -3.74 -8.11
C PHE A 104 8.99 -3.65 -7.68
N GLN A 105 8.71 -4.36 -6.60
CA GLN A 105 7.46 -4.35 -5.89
C GLN A 105 7.70 -3.89 -4.45
N ALA A 106 6.65 -3.36 -3.81
CA ALA A 106 6.64 -3.12 -2.38
C ALA A 106 5.56 -3.98 -1.74
N TRP A 107 5.94 -4.68 -0.67
CA TRP A 107 5.07 -5.55 0.11
C TRP A 107 5.15 -5.06 1.55
N ILE A 108 4.04 -4.62 2.13
CA ILE A 108 4.02 -3.96 3.43
C ILE A 108 2.88 -4.55 4.29
N PRO A 109 3.18 -5.07 5.50
CA PRO A 109 2.14 -5.53 6.40
C PRO A 109 1.28 -4.35 6.85
N ILE A 110 -0.04 -4.51 6.78
CA ILE A 110 -0.99 -3.52 7.28
C ILE A 110 -1.22 -3.79 8.77
N GLU A 111 -0.84 -2.82 9.59
CA GLU A 111 -1.11 -2.86 11.03
C GLU A 111 -2.44 -2.19 11.33
N PHE A 112 -3.19 -2.71 12.31
CA PHE A 112 -4.45 -2.14 12.74
C PHE A 112 -4.34 -1.52 14.14
N THR A 113 -5.22 -0.56 14.41
CA THR A 113 -5.48 -0.03 15.75
C THR A 113 -6.41 -0.97 16.52
N GLU A 114 -6.61 -0.71 17.81
CA GLU A 114 -7.57 -1.48 18.65
C GLU A 114 -9.02 -1.39 18.16
N ASN A 115 -9.35 -0.43 17.29
CA ASN A 115 -10.68 -0.22 16.73
C ASN A 115 -10.79 -0.70 15.27
N ASP A 116 -9.90 -1.61 14.83
CA ASP A 116 -9.86 -2.16 13.46
C ASP A 116 -9.67 -1.12 12.33
N SER A 117 -9.26 0.11 12.66
CA SER A 117 -8.79 1.07 11.65
C SER A 117 -7.33 0.78 11.30
N PRO A 118 -6.96 0.75 10.00
CA PRO A 118 -5.57 0.55 9.61
C PRO A 118 -4.71 1.75 10.00
N LYS A 119 -3.47 1.49 10.42
CA LYS A 119 -2.47 2.49 10.76
C LYS A 119 -1.75 2.96 9.48
N PRO A 120 -1.21 4.20 9.47
CA PRO A 120 -0.31 4.65 8.42
C PRO A 120 0.82 3.64 8.17
N MET A 121 1.03 3.30 6.90
CA MET A 121 2.08 2.36 6.51
C MET A 121 3.46 2.92 6.84
N LYS A 122 4.36 2.00 7.18
CA LYS A 122 5.80 2.26 7.33
C LYS A 122 6.54 1.51 6.25
N PHE A 123 7.63 2.10 5.76
CA PHE A 123 8.52 1.38 4.87
C PHE A 123 9.45 0.47 5.68
N TYR A 124 9.53 -0.79 5.28
CA TYR A 124 10.43 -1.77 5.86
C TYR A 124 11.39 -2.23 4.76
N ASP A 125 12.71 -2.04 4.95
CA ASP A 125 13.72 -2.56 4.03
C ASP A 125 13.70 -4.09 3.98
N ASN A 126 13.34 -4.71 5.10
CA ASN A 126 13.08 -6.13 5.25
C ASN A 126 12.16 -6.36 6.44
N PHE A 127 11.44 -7.48 6.41
CA PHE A 127 10.67 -8.01 7.53
C PHE A 127 10.55 -9.52 7.37
N THR A 128 10.12 -10.21 8.43
CA THR A 128 9.89 -11.66 8.44
C THR A 128 8.46 -11.92 8.88
N ILE A 129 7.76 -12.79 8.15
CA ILE A 129 6.46 -13.32 8.55
C ILE A 129 6.68 -14.73 9.07
N ASN A 130 6.25 -15.01 10.29
CA ASN A 130 6.25 -16.36 10.85
C ASN A 130 4.90 -17.01 10.57
N ILE A 131 4.90 -18.08 9.78
CA ILE A 131 3.68 -18.84 9.47
C ILE A 131 3.69 -20.09 10.33
N GLN A 132 2.63 -20.27 11.13
CA GLN A 132 2.41 -21.49 11.90
C GLN A 132 1.69 -22.49 10.99
N GLU A 133 2.27 -23.68 10.82
CA GLU A 133 1.63 -24.74 10.04
C GLU A 133 0.31 -25.15 10.69
N VAL A 134 -0.79 -24.91 9.98
CA VAL A 134 -2.10 -25.39 10.36
C VAL A 134 -2.19 -26.85 9.92
N TYR A 135 -1.73 -27.77 10.75
CA TYR A 135 -1.92 -29.21 10.50
C TYR A 135 -3.42 -29.53 10.59
N SER A 136 -4.08 -29.72 9.45
CA SER A 136 -5.36 -30.42 9.40
C SER A 136 -5.11 -31.89 9.71
N THR A 137 -5.43 -32.34 10.92
CA THR A 137 -5.55 -33.78 11.19
C THR A 137 -6.79 -34.30 10.47
N GLU A 138 -6.69 -34.54 9.16
CA GLU A 138 -7.63 -35.42 8.49
C GLU A 138 -7.23 -36.86 8.83
N SER A 139 -7.91 -37.41 9.84
CA SER A 139 -7.92 -38.85 10.10
C SER A 139 -8.80 -39.54 9.05
N PHE A 140 -8.16 -40.31 8.16
CA PHE A 140 -8.80 -41.27 7.26
C PHE A 140 -9.49 -42.41 8.02
#